data_AF-A0AAV7RVT7-F1
#
_entry.id   AF-A0AAV7RVT7-F1
#
_cell.length_a   1.000
_cell.length_b   1.000
_cell.length_c   1.000
_cell.angle_alpha   90.00
_cell.angle_beta   90.00
_cell.angle_gamma   90.00
#
_symmetry.space_group_name_H-M   'P 1'
#
loop_
_entity.id
_entity.type
_entity.pdbx_description
1 polymer ?
#
loop_
_entity_poly.entity_id
_entity_poly.type
_entity_poly.pdbx_seq_one_letter_code
_entity_poly.pdbx_strand_id
1 'polypeptide(L)'
;MTRGSSTSSLSSPFHHLLVATARRENTGRVAPKPQTVSCAHVQSPVMPGGKMAGKPSGKPARQLLFSEALLHPRPTSSTTGSQLTNQAHTMTDPAQEATKEHILQEITVVGRRLEEMDCAITSLTAKRDPCIAGFQSRVAGLEHRVSTMEDHINTAADRDQELLNLCSKLIDLEDRSHRDNVRLFRFPEHIEVMDIQSFLRDAVPKLTDLTFNPPLDFQRVHRLGPK
;
A
#
# COMPACT_ATOMS: atom_id res chain seq x y z
N MET A 1 -24.29 -74.64 31.02
CA MET A 1 -23.47 -73.85 31.97
C MET A 1 -22.03 -74.20 31.63
N THR A 2 -21.17 -73.36 31.07
CA THR A 2 -20.78 -72.00 31.46
C THR A 2 -20.19 -71.26 30.25
N ARG A 3 -20.48 -69.96 30.15
CA ARG A 3 -19.80 -69.01 29.24
C ARG A 3 -18.44 -68.66 29.84
N GLY A 4 -17.39 -68.62 29.03
CA GLY A 4 -16.08 -68.09 29.38
C GLY A 4 -15.64 -67.09 28.32
N SER A 5 -16.02 -65.82 28.50
CA SER A 5 -15.62 -64.70 27.65
C SER A 5 -14.21 -64.25 28.04
N SER A 6 -13.22 -64.49 27.18
CA SER A 6 -11.87 -63.95 27.31
C SER A 6 -11.79 -62.60 26.59
N THR A 7 -12.02 -61.51 27.34
CA THR A 7 -11.65 -60.17 26.89
C THR A 7 -10.20 -59.90 27.28
N SER A 8 -9.32 -59.92 26.29
CA SER A 8 -7.94 -59.45 26.40
C SER A 8 -7.94 -57.93 26.63
N SER A 9 -7.73 -57.50 27.87
CA SER A 9 -7.44 -56.11 28.20
C SER A 9 -6.01 -55.79 27.76
N LEU A 10 -5.88 -55.08 26.65
CA LEU A 10 -4.65 -54.38 26.27
C LEU A 10 -4.42 -53.27 27.31
N SER A 11 -3.66 -53.58 28.35
CA SER A 11 -3.09 -52.59 29.25
C SER A 11 -2.01 -51.84 28.48
N SER A 12 -2.38 -50.66 28.00
CA SER A 12 -1.45 -49.69 27.41
C SER A 12 -0.53 -49.17 28.52
N PRO A 13 0.81 -49.31 28.42
CA PRO A 13 1.71 -48.75 29.40
C PRO A 13 1.78 -47.24 29.17
N PHE A 14 1.25 -46.48 30.11
CA PHE A 14 1.36 -45.03 30.11
C PHE A 14 2.84 -44.63 30.13
N HIS A 15 3.25 -43.83 29.14
CA HIS A 15 4.58 -43.25 29.07
C HIS A 15 4.62 -42.01 29.95
N HIS A 16 5.13 -42.15 31.18
CA HIS A 16 5.28 -41.05 32.11
C HIS A 16 6.63 -40.34 31.94
N LEU A 17 6.58 -39.02 32.15
CA LEU A 17 7.65 -38.08 31.87
C LEU A 17 8.11 -37.43 33.18
N LEU A 18 9.41 -37.41 33.45
CA LEU A 18 9.98 -36.75 34.60
C LEU A 18 10.70 -35.48 34.15
N VAL A 19 10.40 -34.34 34.75
CA VAL A 19 11.11 -33.08 34.49
C VAL A 19 12.02 -32.75 35.65
N ALA A 20 13.30 -32.54 35.35
CA ALA A 20 14.31 -32.07 36.28
C ALA A 20 14.86 -30.73 35.79
N THR A 21 14.91 -29.71 36.65
CA THR A 21 15.47 -28.40 36.31
C THR A 21 16.82 -28.23 37.03
N ALA A 22 17.90 -27.96 36.31
CA ALA A 22 19.24 -27.83 36.89
C ALA A 22 19.60 -26.37 37.20
N ARG A 23 20.31 -26.13 38.31
CA ARG A 23 20.72 -24.76 38.71
C ARG A 23 22.04 -24.39 38.05
N ARG A 24 22.04 -23.34 37.22
CA ARG A 24 23.28 -22.73 36.71
C ARG A 24 23.71 -21.58 37.61
N GLU A 25 24.87 -21.70 38.25
CA GLU A 25 25.50 -20.55 38.90
C GLU A 25 25.91 -19.53 37.84
N ASN A 26 25.33 -18.33 37.95
CA ASN A 26 25.49 -17.25 37.00
C ASN A 26 26.80 -16.50 37.29
N THR A 27 27.94 -17.06 36.85
CA THR A 27 29.20 -16.31 36.85
C THR A 27 29.16 -15.29 35.70
N GLY A 28 28.77 -14.05 36.05
CA GLY A 28 29.03 -12.81 35.33
C GLY A 28 29.17 -12.89 33.81
N ARG A 29 28.05 -12.87 33.08
CA ARG A 29 28.07 -12.51 31.66
C ARG A 29 27.99 -10.99 31.53
N VAL A 30 29.13 -10.39 31.20
CA VAL A 30 29.21 -9.04 30.62
C VAL A 30 28.26 -8.98 29.44
N ALA A 31 27.33 -8.01 29.48
CA ALA A 31 26.42 -7.74 28.38
C ALA A 31 27.22 -7.52 27.08
N PRO A 32 26.91 -8.21 25.98
CA PRO A 32 27.50 -7.83 24.69
C PRO A 32 27.03 -6.39 24.39
N LYS A 33 28.00 -5.49 24.20
CA LYS A 33 27.74 -4.13 23.69
C LYS A 33 26.87 -4.25 22.42
N PRO A 34 25.89 -3.35 22.23
CA PRO A 34 25.12 -3.34 21.00
C PRO A 34 26.10 -3.14 19.84
N GLN A 35 26.25 -4.18 19.01
CA GLN A 35 26.90 -4.02 17.73
C GLN A 35 25.97 -3.12 16.90
N THR A 36 26.46 -1.92 16.60
CA THR A 36 25.89 -1.04 15.58
C THR A 36 25.93 -1.80 14.27
N VAL A 37 24.84 -2.47 13.92
CA VAL A 37 24.63 -2.99 12.58
C VAL A 37 24.41 -1.77 11.70
N SER A 38 25.49 -1.34 11.05
CA SER A 38 25.43 -0.46 9.89
C SER A 38 24.58 -1.17 8.85
N CYS A 39 23.34 -0.74 8.67
CA CYS A 39 22.55 -1.11 7.50
C CYS A 39 23.25 -0.54 6.28
N ALA A 40 24.12 -1.34 5.67
CA ALA A 40 24.51 -1.16 4.29
C ALA A 40 23.23 -1.16 3.46
N HIS A 41 22.94 0.00 2.87
CA HIS A 41 21.88 0.23 1.91
C HIS A 41 22.09 -0.72 0.73
N VAL A 42 21.35 -1.82 0.71
CA VAL A 42 21.27 -2.72 -0.45
C VAL A 42 20.44 -2.01 -1.51
N GLN A 43 21.14 -1.28 -2.37
CA GLN A 43 20.63 -0.87 -3.67
C GLN A 43 20.30 -2.13 -4.46
N SER A 44 19.01 -2.39 -4.65
CA SER A 44 18.57 -3.28 -5.72
C SER A 44 18.68 -2.55 -7.06
N PRO A 45 19.18 -3.22 -8.12
CA PRO A 45 19.44 -2.59 -9.40
C PRO A 45 18.14 -2.26 -10.13
N VAL A 46 17.93 -0.98 -10.37
CA VAL A 46 16.97 -0.50 -11.38
C VAL A 46 17.53 -0.87 -12.76
N MET A 47 16.81 -1.74 -13.48
CA MET A 47 17.09 -2.02 -14.88
C MET A 47 17.00 -0.73 -15.73
N PRO A 48 17.92 -0.49 -16.68
CA PRO A 48 17.90 0.69 -17.54
C PRO A 48 16.87 0.50 -18.66
N GLY A 49 15.67 1.05 -18.47
CA GLY A 49 14.71 1.29 -19.54
C GLY A 49 15.11 2.53 -20.35
N GLY A 50 15.36 2.35 -21.64
CA GLY A 50 16.02 3.30 -22.53
C GLY A 50 15.40 4.70 -22.61
N LYS A 51 16.26 5.71 -22.44
CA LYS A 51 16.02 7.09 -22.85
C LYS A 51 16.25 7.21 -24.36
N MET A 52 15.18 7.26 -25.13
CA MET A 52 15.21 7.79 -26.50
C MET A 52 15.21 9.32 -26.41
N ALA A 53 16.37 9.93 -26.67
CA ALA A 53 16.52 11.36 -26.85
C ALA A 53 16.01 11.76 -28.24
N GLY A 54 14.78 12.29 -28.32
CA GLY A 54 14.27 13.03 -29.47
C GLY A 54 14.12 14.50 -29.11
N LYS A 55 14.92 15.38 -29.72
CA LYS A 55 14.73 16.83 -29.69
C LYS A 55 13.42 17.21 -30.40
N PRO A 56 12.68 18.21 -29.90
CA PRO A 56 11.97 19.12 -30.78
C PRO A 56 12.44 20.57 -30.57
N SER A 57 13.00 21.14 -31.62
CA SER A 57 13.17 22.58 -31.79
C SER A 57 11.85 23.19 -32.27
N GLY A 58 11.33 24.23 -31.60
CA GLY A 58 10.19 24.97 -32.15
C GLY A 58 9.54 26.00 -31.21
N LYS A 59 10.20 27.16 -31.07
CA LYS A 59 9.72 28.55 -30.84
C LYS A 59 8.48 28.83 -29.93
N PRO A 60 8.56 29.82 -29.01
CA PRO A 60 7.41 30.28 -28.23
C PRO A 60 6.58 31.34 -28.96
N ALA A 61 5.26 31.20 -28.96
CA ALA A 61 4.31 32.19 -29.47
C ALA A 61 3.91 33.19 -28.37
N ARG A 62 4.10 34.45 -28.71
CA ARG A 62 3.75 35.72 -28.05
C ARG A 62 2.50 35.69 -27.16
N GLN A 63 2.69 36.06 -25.89
CA GLN A 63 1.70 36.80 -25.12
C GLN A 63 1.50 38.17 -25.75
N LEU A 64 0.25 38.54 -26.04
CA LEU A 64 -0.14 39.93 -26.27
C LEU A 64 -1.06 40.35 -25.11
N LEU A 65 -0.46 41.08 -24.18
CA LEU A 65 -1.14 42.04 -23.33
C LEU A 65 -1.60 43.19 -24.23
N PHE A 66 -2.89 43.53 -24.20
CA PHE A 66 -3.31 44.89 -24.54
C PHE A 66 -4.34 45.37 -23.52
N SER A 67 -3.97 46.51 -22.97
CA SER A 67 -4.52 47.16 -21.79
C SER A 67 -5.77 47.97 -22.13
N GLU A 68 -6.60 48.07 -21.10
CA GLU A 68 -7.62 49.08 -20.88
C GLU A 68 -7.09 50.53 -21.01
N ALA A 69 -7.98 51.42 -21.47
CA ALA A 69 -8.19 52.82 -21.04
C ALA A 69 -8.08 53.95 -22.10
N LEU A 70 -9.03 54.89 -21.95
CA LEU A 70 -9.03 56.33 -22.30
C LEU A 70 -9.84 56.84 -23.52
N LEU A 71 -11.14 57.04 -23.24
CA LEU A 71 -11.92 58.29 -23.33
C LEU A 71 -11.25 59.63 -23.80
N HIS A 72 -11.90 60.27 -24.80
CA HIS A 72 -11.98 61.72 -25.17
C HIS A 72 -10.77 62.44 -25.87
N PRO A 73 -10.92 63.67 -26.45
CA PRO A 73 -11.70 64.07 -27.65
C PRO A 73 -10.93 65.00 -28.66
N ARG A 74 -11.39 65.05 -29.94
CA ARG A 74 -11.23 66.13 -31.00
C ARG A 74 -9.80 66.56 -31.43
N PRO A 75 -9.58 66.96 -32.71
CA PRO A 75 -9.95 68.33 -33.13
C PRO A 75 -10.54 68.44 -34.55
N THR A 76 -11.26 69.53 -34.73
CA THR A 76 -11.77 70.06 -36.01
C THR A 76 -10.75 70.98 -36.67
N SER A 77 -10.45 70.74 -37.94
CA SER A 77 -9.97 71.73 -38.91
C SER A 77 -10.03 71.10 -40.31
N SER A 78 -11.03 71.48 -41.12
CA SER A 78 -10.90 72.45 -42.22
C SER A 78 -10.08 71.92 -43.40
N THR A 79 -10.73 71.67 -44.55
CA THR A 79 -10.20 72.03 -45.87
C THR A 79 -11.35 72.10 -46.88
N THR A 80 -11.33 73.24 -47.55
CA THR A 80 -12.17 73.86 -48.55
C THR A 80 -12.24 73.08 -49.87
N GLY A 81 -13.40 73.15 -50.53
CA GLY A 81 -13.48 73.23 -51.99
C GLY A 81 -13.84 71.96 -52.75
N SER A 82 -15.10 71.82 -53.16
CA SER A 82 -15.52 72.13 -54.54
C SER A 82 -16.89 71.52 -54.83
N GLN A 83 -17.79 72.36 -55.34
CA GLN A 83 -19.04 71.93 -55.96
C GLN A 83 -18.73 71.10 -57.21
N LEU A 84 -19.38 69.94 -57.34
CA LEU A 84 -19.70 69.33 -58.63
C LEU A 84 -20.96 68.51 -58.46
N THR A 85 -22.07 69.12 -58.87
CA THR A 85 -23.31 68.46 -59.21
C THR A 85 -23.05 67.44 -60.30
N ASN A 86 -23.03 66.15 -59.96
CA ASN A 86 -23.17 65.07 -60.93
C ASN A 86 -24.42 64.28 -60.59
N GLN A 87 -25.52 64.66 -61.25
CA GLN A 87 -26.63 63.76 -61.52
C GLN A 87 -26.08 62.58 -62.32
N ALA A 88 -25.69 61.50 -61.64
CA ALA A 88 -25.55 60.20 -62.27
C ALA A 88 -26.93 59.53 -62.24
N HIS A 89 -27.68 59.74 -63.31
CA HIS A 89 -28.79 58.86 -63.68
C HIS A 89 -28.16 57.49 -63.97
N THR A 90 -28.03 56.65 -62.94
CA THR A 90 -27.73 55.24 -63.12
C THR A 90 -29.03 54.59 -63.52
N MET A 91 -29.19 54.31 -64.82
CA MET A 91 -30.12 53.28 -65.25
C MET A 91 -29.56 51.99 -64.64
N THR A 92 -30.10 51.58 -63.49
CA THR A 92 -29.79 50.29 -62.87
C THR A 92 -30.17 49.22 -63.88
N ASP A 93 -29.17 48.54 -64.44
CA ASP A 93 -29.41 47.39 -65.29
C ASP A 93 -30.20 46.37 -64.45
N PRO A 94 -31.40 45.93 -64.86
CA PRO A 94 -32.19 44.95 -64.11
C PRO A 94 -31.40 43.67 -63.79
N ALA A 95 -30.35 43.37 -64.56
CA ALA A 95 -29.41 42.28 -64.28
C ALA A 95 -28.54 42.52 -63.02
N GLN A 96 -28.14 43.76 -62.72
CA GLN A 96 -27.34 44.12 -61.54
C GLN A 96 -28.17 44.13 -60.25
N GLU A 97 -29.44 44.55 -60.30
CA GLU A 97 -30.29 44.54 -59.10
C GLU A 97 -30.67 43.10 -58.72
N ALA A 98 -30.95 42.24 -59.72
CA ALA A 98 -31.22 40.82 -59.49
C ALA A 98 -30.01 40.07 -58.88
N THR A 99 -28.78 40.41 -59.27
CA THR A 99 -27.57 39.80 -58.67
C THR A 99 -27.35 40.25 -57.23
N LYS A 100 -27.62 41.52 -56.92
CA LYS A 100 -27.54 42.06 -55.56
C LYS A 100 -28.58 41.42 -54.63
N GLU A 101 -29.82 41.25 -55.10
CA GLU A 101 -30.87 40.55 -54.33
C GLU A 101 -30.48 39.10 -54.04
N HIS A 102 -29.94 38.38 -55.04
CA HIS A 102 -29.44 37.02 -54.86
C HIS A 102 -28.33 36.93 -53.80
N ILE A 103 -27.35 37.83 -53.84
CA ILE A 103 -26.26 37.89 -52.84
C ILE A 103 -26.81 38.14 -51.44
N LEU A 104 -27.75 39.08 -51.29
CA LEU A 104 -28.39 39.34 -49.99
C LEU A 104 -29.16 38.10 -49.49
N GLN A 105 -29.83 37.39 -50.39
CA GLN A 105 -30.51 36.14 -50.05
C GLN A 105 -29.53 35.07 -49.55
N GLU A 106 -28.42 34.86 -50.23
CA GLU A 106 -27.37 33.91 -49.79
C GLU A 106 -26.79 34.31 -48.42
N ILE A 107 -26.51 35.61 -48.20
CA ILE A 107 -26.04 36.11 -46.91
C ILE A 107 -27.05 35.79 -45.80
N THR A 108 -28.35 35.99 -46.04
CA THR A 108 -29.37 35.65 -45.03
C THR A 108 -29.45 34.15 -44.74
N VAL A 109 -29.25 33.29 -45.75
CA VAL A 109 -29.22 31.84 -45.58
C VAL A 109 -27.98 31.42 -44.78
N VAL A 110 -26.81 31.96 -45.10
CA VAL A 110 -25.57 31.70 -44.36
C VAL A 110 -25.70 32.19 -42.91
N GLY A 111 -26.25 33.38 -42.68
CA GLY A 111 -26.50 33.92 -41.34
C GLY A 111 -27.36 32.98 -40.49
N ARG A 112 -28.46 32.48 -41.06
CA ARG A 112 -29.34 31.52 -40.35
C ARG A 112 -28.62 30.21 -40.01
N ARG A 113 -27.79 29.69 -40.91
CA ARG A 113 -26.99 28.47 -40.66
C ARG A 113 -25.94 28.68 -39.59
N LEU A 114 -25.34 29.88 -39.51
CA LEU A 114 -24.40 30.23 -38.45
C LEU A 114 -25.12 30.28 -37.09
N GLU A 115 -26.30 30.87 -37.02
CA GLU A 115 -27.12 30.88 -35.80
C GLU A 115 -27.49 29.45 -35.35
N GLU A 116 -27.90 28.59 -36.29
CA GLU A 116 -28.17 27.17 -36.01
C GLU A 116 -26.93 26.43 -35.48
N MET A 117 -25.75 26.68 -36.07
CA MET A 117 -24.50 26.12 -35.61
C MET A 117 -24.11 26.61 -34.21
N ASP A 118 -24.27 27.90 -33.93
CA ASP A 118 -24.00 28.47 -32.60
C ASP A 118 -24.93 27.90 -31.53
N CYS A 119 -26.21 27.71 -31.87
CA CYS A 119 -27.16 26.99 -31.01
C CYS A 119 -26.71 25.54 -30.76
N ALA A 120 -26.27 24.82 -31.79
CA ALA A 120 -25.80 23.45 -31.66
C ALA A 120 -24.52 23.35 -30.80
N ILE A 121 -23.56 24.23 -31.00
CA ILE A 121 -22.33 24.33 -30.20
C ILE A 121 -22.68 24.61 -28.74
N THR A 122 -23.56 25.58 -28.48
CA THR A 122 -23.97 25.94 -27.12
C THR A 122 -24.65 24.76 -26.43
N SER A 123 -25.54 24.05 -27.13
CA SER A 123 -26.22 22.85 -26.62
C SER A 123 -25.24 21.72 -26.28
N LEU A 124 -24.25 21.47 -27.16
CA LEU A 124 -23.22 20.46 -26.91
C LEU A 124 -22.34 20.83 -25.73
N THR A 125 -21.93 22.10 -25.62
CA THR A 125 -21.12 22.59 -24.50
C THR A 125 -21.86 22.45 -23.18
N ALA A 126 -23.15 22.83 -23.15
CA ALA A 126 -24.02 22.69 -21.98
C ALA A 126 -24.22 21.23 -21.54
N LYS A 127 -24.14 20.25 -22.45
CA LYS A 127 -24.18 18.82 -22.10
C LYS A 127 -22.81 18.28 -21.68
N ARG A 128 -21.74 18.76 -22.30
CA ARG A 128 -20.36 18.31 -22.06
C ARG A 128 -19.88 18.67 -20.66
N ASP A 129 -20.10 19.90 -20.21
CA ASP A 129 -19.55 20.35 -18.93
C ASP A 129 -20.08 19.58 -17.72
N PRO A 130 -21.40 19.33 -17.57
CA PRO A 130 -21.92 18.50 -16.50
C PRO A 130 -21.43 17.05 -16.58
N CYS A 131 -21.27 16.52 -17.80
CA CYS A 131 -20.77 15.16 -18.02
C CYS A 131 -19.32 15.03 -17.52
N ILE A 132 -18.45 15.97 -17.89
CA ILE A 132 -17.07 16.02 -17.43
C ILE A 132 -16.99 16.21 -15.92
N ALA A 133 -17.77 17.13 -15.35
CA ALA A 133 -17.84 17.35 -13.91
C ALA A 133 -18.29 16.08 -13.16
N GLY A 134 -19.28 15.37 -13.71
CA GLY A 134 -19.73 14.08 -13.17
C GLY A 134 -18.64 13.01 -13.18
N PHE A 135 -17.88 12.91 -14.27
CA PHE A 135 -16.74 11.99 -14.34
C PHE A 135 -15.63 12.37 -13.36
N GLN A 136 -15.27 13.65 -13.27
CA GLN A 136 -14.27 14.13 -12.31
C GLN A 136 -14.65 13.80 -10.87
N SER A 137 -15.92 14.01 -10.49
CA SER A 137 -16.42 13.65 -9.16
C SER A 137 -16.31 12.15 -8.88
N ARG A 138 -16.68 11.31 -9.86
CA ARG A 138 -16.56 9.84 -9.72
C ARG A 138 -15.12 9.39 -9.60
N VAL A 139 -14.21 9.97 -10.40
CA VAL A 139 -12.78 9.66 -10.35
C VAL A 139 -12.19 10.07 -9.00
N ALA A 140 -12.46 11.28 -8.52
CA ALA A 140 -12.01 11.74 -7.20
C ALA A 140 -12.51 10.83 -6.07
N GLY A 141 -13.77 10.38 -6.15
CA GLY A 141 -14.32 9.41 -5.19
C GLY A 141 -13.64 8.04 -5.24
N LEU A 142 -13.25 7.57 -6.43
CA LEU A 142 -12.49 6.33 -6.58
C LEU A 142 -11.06 6.47 -6.07
N GLU A 143 -10.38 7.56 -6.38
CA GLU A 143 -9.02 7.85 -5.90
C GLU A 143 -8.97 7.88 -4.38
N HIS A 144 -9.95 8.55 -3.75
CA HIS A 144 -10.04 8.58 -2.29
C HIS A 144 -10.23 7.18 -1.69
N ARG A 145 -11.14 6.37 -2.27
CA ARG A 145 -11.37 4.99 -1.81
C ARG A 145 -10.15 4.11 -1.98
N VAL A 146 -9.41 4.26 -3.08
CA VAL A 146 -8.17 3.52 -3.34
C VAL A 146 -7.11 3.91 -2.31
N SER A 147 -6.90 5.21 -2.09
CA SER A 147 -5.95 5.71 -1.08
C SER A 147 -6.27 5.19 0.33
N THR A 148 -7.54 5.23 0.74
CA THR A 148 -7.95 4.66 2.04
C THR A 148 -7.71 3.15 2.11
N MET A 149 -7.97 2.42 1.03
CA MET A 149 -7.72 0.98 0.98
C MET A 149 -6.24 0.65 1.03
N GLU A 150 -5.39 1.42 0.37
CA GLU A 150 -3.93 1.30 0.44
C GLU A 150 -3.42 1.52 1.87
N ASP A 151 -3.93 2.55 2.56
CA ASP A 151 -3.60 2.79 3.97
C ASP A 151 -3.99 1.60 4.86
N HIS A 152 -5.19 1.04 4.65
CA HIS A 152 -5.62 -0.15 5.39
C HIS A 152 -4.71 -1.36 5.14
N ILE A 153 -4.33 -1.61 3.89
CA ILE A 153 -3.42 -2.71 3.53
C ILE A 153 -2.05 -2.52 4.20
N ASN A 154 -1.49 -1.31 4.15
CA ASN A 154 -0.21 -1.01 4.78
C ASN A 154 -0.27 -1.25 6.31
N THR A 155 -1.32 -0.75 6.96
CA THR A 155 -1.48 -0.98 8.42
C THR A 155 -1.72 -2.45 8.77
N ALA A 156 -2.30 -3.25 7.87
CA ALA A 156 -2.45 -4.68 8.09
C ALA A 156 -1.10 -5.40 7.98
N ALA A 157 -0.31 -5.06 6.95
CA ALA A 157 1.04 -5.60 6.77
C ALA A 157 1.95 -5.29 7.96
N ASP A 158 1.89 -4.07 8.50
CA ASP A 158 2.65 -3.68 9.70
C ASP A 158 2.28 -4.52 10.93
N ARG A 159 0.97 -4.79 11.12
CA ARG A 159 0.49 -5.64 12.22
C ARG A 159 0.93 -7.09 12.05
N ASP A 160 0.88 -7.63 10.84
CA ASP A 160 1.33 -9.00 10.57
C ASP A 160 2.83 -9.15 10.88
N GLN A 161 3.63 -8.13 10.53
CA GLN A 161 5.05 -8.11 10.86
C GLN A 161 5.29 -8.02 12.37
N GLU A 162 4.49 -7.24 13.09
CA GLU A 162 4.55 -7.16 14.56
C GLU A 162 4.18 -8.51 15.21
N LEU A 163 3.14 -9.19 14.71
CA LEU A 163 2.74 -10.51 15.17
C LEU A 163 3.85 -11.54 14.97
N LEU A 164 4.49 -11.57 13.80
CA LEU A 164 5.64 -12.46 13.55
C LEU A 164 6.79 -12.20 14.52
N ASN A 165 7.09 -10.91 14.77
CA ASN A 165 8.12 -10.52 15.73
C ASN A 165 7.76 -10.96 17.16
N LEU A 166 6.49 -10.83 17.55
CA LEU A 166 6.02 -11.22 18.87
C LEU A 166 6.05 -12.75 19.04
N CYS A 167 5.61 -13.50 18.03
CA CYS A 167 5.71 -14.96 18.01
C CYS A 167 7.16 -15.43 18.15
N SER A 168 8.09 -14.83 17.41
CA SER A 168 9.52 -15.14 17.52
C SER A 168 10.08 -14.87 18.92
N LYS A 169 9.69 -13.74 19.53
CA LYS A 169 10.07 -13.43 20.92
C LYS A 169 9.47 -14.43 21.92
N LEU A 170 8.22 -14.84 21.73
CA LEU A 170 7.58 -15.83 22.61
C LEU A 170 8.30 -17.17 22.55
N ILE A 171 8.66 -17.64 21.35
CA ILE A 171 9.44 -18.87 21.16
C ILE A 171 10.79 -18.75 21.86
N ASP A 172 11.53 -17.65 21.66
CA ASP A 172 12.83 -17.44 22.32
C ASP A 172 12.71 -17.38 23.85
N LEU A 173 11.64 -16.77 24.38
CA LEU A 173 11.38 -16.75 25.82
C LEU A 173 11.02 -18.13 26.37
N GLU A 174 10.19 -18.89 25.65
CA GLU A 174 9.81 -20.26 26.01
C GLU A 174 11.04 -21.19 26.02
N ASP A 175 11.85 -21.14 24.96
CA ASP A 175 13.08 -21.90 24.83
C ASP A 175 14.06 -21.57 25.96
N ARG A 176 14.24 -20.28 26.28
CA ARG A 176 15.11 -19.87 27.40
C ARG A 176 14.55 -20.30 28.74
N SER A 177 13.24 -20.25 28.92
CA SER A 177 12.58 -20.67 30.16
C SER A 177 12.66 -22.19 30.37
N HIS A 178 12.81 -22.97 29.30
CA HIS A 178 12.90 -24.43 29.34
C HIS A 178 14.30 -24.99 29.09
N ARG A 179 15.28 -24.13 28.81
CA ARG A 179 16.65 -24.52 28.48
C ARG A 179 17.30 -25.42 29.54
N ASP A 180 17.02 -25.15 30.81
CA ASP A 180 17.60 -25.89 31.94
C ASP A 180 16.71 -27.05 32.40
N ASN A 181 15.61 -27.32 31.69
CA ASN A 181 14.66 -28.39 32.00
C ASN A 181 14.97 -29.64 31.17
N VAL A 182 15.36 -30.71 31.83
CA VAL A 182 15.58 -32.02 31.21
C VAL A 182 14.36 -32.90 31.42
N ARG A 183 13.94 -33.56 30.35
CA ARG A 183 12.82 -34.50 30.31
C ARG A 183 13.36 -35.93 30.23
N LEU A 184 13.15 -36.71 31.29
CA LEU A 184 13.50 -38.13 31.35
C LEU A 184 12.24 -38.97 31.09
N PHE A 185 12.34 -39.94 30.18
CA PHE A 185 11.24 -40.81 29.81
C PHE A 185 11.52 -42.25 30.20
N ARG A 186 10.45 -43.05 30.36
CA ARG A 186 10.53 -44.51 30.62
C ARG A 186 11.20 -44.88 31.94
N PHE A 187 11.15 -43.99 32.93
CA PHE A 187 11.48 -44.36 34.30
C PHE A 187 10.35 -45.20 34.88
N PRO A 188 10.62 -46.41 35.42
CA PRO A 188 9.61 -47.20 36.11
C PRO A 188 8.99 -46.39 37.25
N GLU A 189 7.71 -46.64 37.50
CA GLU A 189 7.00 -45.97 38.59
C GLU A 189 7.27 -46.68 39.92
N HIS A 190 7.25 -45.91 41.01
CA HIS A 190 7.38 -46.44 42.39
C HIS A 190 8.69 -47.16 42.73
N ILE A 191 9.71 -47.14 41.85
CA ILE A 191 11.08 -47.57 42.18
C ILE A 191 11.81 -46.54 43.06
N GLU A 192 11.30 -45.31 43.06
CA GLU A 192 11.71 -44.23 43.94
C GLU A 192 11.20 -44.55 45.35
N VAL A 193 11.97 -45.33 46.11
CA VAL A 193 11.64 -45.67 47.51
C VAL A 193 11.66 -44.42 48.40
N MET A 194 12.35 -43.36 47.98
CA MET A 194 12.53 -42.09 48.69
C MET A 194 12.32 -40.87 47.77
N ASP A 195 12.84 -39.70 48.15
CA ASP A 195 12.76 -38.45 47.37
C ASP A 195 13.31 -38.63 45.94
N ILE A 196 12.53 -38.18 44.95
CA ILE A 196 12.84 -38.30 43.52
C ILE A 196 14.18 -37.63 43.20
N GLN A 197 14.52 -36.52 43.86
CA GLN A 197 15.82 -35.87 43.64
C GLN A 197 16.99 -36.76 44.06
N SER A 198 16.89 -37.42 45.22
CA SER A 198 17.93 -38.31 45.73
C SER A 198 18.13 -39.51 44.81
N PHE A 199 17.02 -40.09 44.33
CA PHE A 199 17.03 -41.17 43.36
C PHE A 199 17.71 -40.73 42.05
N LEU A 200 17.37 -39.56 41.50
CA LEU A 200 18.00 -39.07 40.26
C LEU A 200 19.49 -38.74 40.42
N ARG A 201 19.93 -38.21 41.57
CA ARG A 201 21.36 -37.93 41.81
C ARG A 201 22.20 -39.21 41.75
N ASP A 202 21.64 -40.34 42.15
CA ASP A 202 22.31 -41.65 42.09
C ASP A 202 22.11 -42.35 40.74
N ALA A 203 20.91 -42.27 40.16
CA ALA A 203 20.57 -42.98 38.92
C ALA A 203 21.17 -42.33 37.67
N VAL A 204 21.20 -41.00 37.57
CA VAL A 204 21.66 -40.31 36.35
C VAL A 204 23.13 -40.61 36.03
N PRO A 205 24.10 -40.50 36.97
CA PRO A 205 25.49 -40.84 36.69
C PRO A 205 25.68 -42.29 36.25
N LYS A 206 24.89 -43.23 36.81
CA LYS A 206 24.93 -44.66 36.45
C LYS A 206 24.36 -44.95 35.07
N LEU A 207 23.40 -44.13 34.61
CA LEU A 207 22.78 -44.30 33.30
C LEU A 207 23.59 -43.65 32.18
N THR A 208 24.33 -42.60 32.47
CA THR A 208 25.10 -41.86 31.47
C THR A 208 26.58 -42.23 31.45
N ASP A 209 27.07 -42.99 32.43
CA ASP A 209 28.50 -43.25 32.67
C ASP A 209 29.34 -41.96 32.76
N LEU A 210 28.72 -40.85 33.18
CA LEU A 210 29.37 -39.55 33.32
C LEU A 210 29.64 -39.21 34.78
N THR A 211 30.86 -38.73 35.04
CA THR A 211 31.21 -38.10 36.31
C THR A 211 30.91 -36.62 36.26
N PHE A 212 29.99 -36.15 37.11
CA PHE A 212 29.64 -34.74 37.22
C PHE A 212 30.48 -34.06 38.29
N ASN A 213 31.20 -32.99 37.93
CA ASN A 213 31.92 -32.12 38.87
C ASN A 213 31.62 -30.65 38.52
N PRO A 214 30.86 -29.90 39.34
CA PRO A 214 30.29 -30.29 40.65
C PRO A 214 29.18 -31.37 40.54
N PRO A 215 28.78 -32.00 41.66
CA PRO A 215 27.67 -32.95 41.69
C PRO A 215 26.38 -32.34 41.12
N LEU A 216 25.53 -33.19 40.53
CA LEU A 216 24.25 -32.76 39.97
C LEU A 216 23.38 -32.09 41.03
N ASP A 217 22.99 -30.84 40.76
CA ASP A 217 22.04 -30.10 41.57
C ASP A 217 20.75 -29.81 40.81
N PHE A 218 19.63 -30.12 41.46
CA PHE A 218 18.30 -30.00 40.89
C PHE A 218 17.51 -28.96 41.67
N GLN A 219 17.04 -27.93 40.98
CA GLN A 219 16.17 -26.92 41.55
C GLN A 219 14.75 -27.46 41.78
N ARG A 220 14.22 -28.23 40.82
CA ARG A 220 12.90 -28.85 40.91
C ARG A 220 12.87 -30.17 40.16
N VAL A 221 12.24 -31.17 40.75
CA VAL A 221 11.99 -32.47 40.11
C VAL A 221 10.54 -32.86 40.35
N HIS A 222 9.84 -33.25 39.29
CA HIS A 222 8.46 -33.70 39.39
C HIS A 222 8.07 -34.60 38.21
N ARG A 223 7.06 -35.45 38.44
CA ARG A 223 6.41 -36.26 37.42
C ARG A 223 5.40 -35.41 36.64
N LEU A 224 5.35 -35.63 35.33
CA LEU A 224 4.37 -35.09 34.40
C LEU A 224 3.46 -36.24 33.95
N GLY A 225 2.15 -36.05 34.12
CA GLY A 225 1.10 -37.00 33.76
C GLY A 225 0.00 -37.06 34.83
N PRO A 226 -1.17 -37.62 34.52
CA PRO A 226 -2.21 -37.88 35.51
C PRO A 226 -1.68 -38.85 36.57
N LYS A 227 -2.04 -38.57 37.83
CA LYS A 227 -1.74 -39.43 38.98
C LYS A 227 -2.73 -40.58 39.09
#